data_AF-A0A527QL13-F1
#
_entry.id   AF-A0A527QL13-F1
#
_cell.length_a   1.000
_cell.length_b   1.000
_cell.length_c   1.000
_cell.angle_alpha   90.00
_cell.angle_beta   90.00
_cell.angle_gamma   90.00
#
_symmetry.space_group_name_H-M   'P 1'
#
loop_
_entity.id
_entity.type
_entity.pdbx_description
1 polymer ?
#
loop_
_entity_poly.entity_id
_entity_poly.type
_entity_poly.pdbx_seq_one_letter_code
_entity_poly.pdbx_strand_id
1 'polypeptide(L)'
;MSEMTKFGADLIQAMSEALAHAQGKDVPGMQVHAVDIGIVDAKAIRKKLDLTQDQMATVLGTSPSGYKKWEQGKRQPSGAARTLLRIMEREPEAVLRALSGENREIGETRASPAASH
;
A
#
# COMPACT_ATOMS: atom_id res chain seq x y z
N MET A 1 -3.53 -4.17 -54.30
CA MET A 1 -3.11 -3.68 -52.96
C MET A 1 -4.32 -3.82 -52.05
N SER A 2 -4.20 -4.54 -50.93
CA SER A 2 -5.33 -4.69 -49.99
C SER A 2 -5.68 -3.31 -49.44
N GLU A 3 -6.92 -2.86 -49.61
CA GLU A 3 -7.38 -1.65 -48.94
C GLU A 3 -7.42 -1.86 -47.43
N MET A 4 -6.93 -0.87 -46.69
CA MET A 4 -6.99 -0.85 -45.23
C MET A 4 -8.44 -0.55 -44.84
N THR A 5 -9.13 -1.51 -44.22
CA THR A 5 -10.45 -1.22 -43.66
C THR A 5 -10.30 -0.25 -42.49
N LYS A 6 -11.29 0.62 -42.29
CA LYS A 6 -11.33 1.54 -41.14
C LYS A 6 -11.11 0.79 -39.82
N PHE A 7 -11.76 -0.37 -39.67
CA PHE A 7 -11.58 -1.23 -38.51
C PHE A 7 -10.12 -1.70 -38.32
N GLY A 8 -9.47 -2.13 -39.41
CA GLY A 8 -8.07 -2.56 -39.35
C GLY A 8 -7.13 -1.42 -38.95
N ALA A 9 -7.36 -0.22 -39.49
CA ALA A 9 -6.60 0.98 -39.12
C ALA A 9 -6.78 1.34 -37.63
N ASP A 10 -8.03 1.35 -37.15
CA ASP A 10 -8.35 1.66 -35.75
C ASP A 10 -7.74 0.64 -34.78
N LEU A 11 -7.74 -0.64 -35.15
CA LEU A 11 -7.15 -1.71 -34.34
C LEU A 11 -5.62 -1.59 -34.23
N ILE A 12 -4.95 -1.29 -35.35
CA ILE A 12 -3.50 -1.07 -35.37
C ILE A 12 -3.13 0.14 -34.51
N GLN A 13 -3.92 1.22 -34.59
CA GLN A 13 -3.71 2.42 -33.80
C GLN A 13 -3.83 2.12 -32.29
N ALA A 14 -4.92 1.48 -31.86
CA ALA A 14 -5.15 1.15 -30.46
C ALA A 14 -4.07 0.22 -29.88
N MET A 15 -3.61 -0.77 -30.65
CA MET A 15 -2.53 -1.68 -30.21
C MET A 15 -1.18 -0.95 -30.10
N SER A 16 -0.92 0.01 -31.00
CA SER A 16 0.30 0.83 -30.95
C SER A 16 0.31 1.76 -29.74
N GLU A 17 -0.83 2.36 -29.41
CA GLU A 17 -1.02 3.16 -28.21
C GLU A 17 -0.85 2.32 -26.93
N ALA A 18 -1.44 1.12 -26.89
CA ALA A 18 -1.27 0.19 -25.77
C ALA A 18 0.20 -0.20 -25.56
N LEU A 19 0.94 -0.46 -26.64
CA LEU A 19 2.38 -0.76 -26.58
C LEU A 19 3.18 0.45 -26.08
N ALA A 20 2.87 1.65 -26.57
CA ALA A 20 3.52 2.88 -26.11
C ALA A 20 3.32 3.09 -24.61
N HIS A 21 2.09 2.93 -24.11
CA HIS A 21 1.79 3.01 -22.68
C HIS A 21 2.55 1.96 -21.86
N ALA A 22 2.57 0.70 -22.31
CA ALA A 22 3.30 -0.37 -21.62
C ALA A 22 4.83 -0.13 -21.57
N GLN A 23 5.37 0.61 -22.54
CA GLN A 23 6.77 1.05 -22.56
C GLN A 23 7.01 2.33 -21.74
N GLY A 24 5.98 2.89 -21.10
CA GLY A 24 6.06 4.14 -20.33
C GLY A 24 6.19 5.39 -21.19
N LYS A 25 5.81 5.33 -22.47
CA LYS A 25 5.75 6.49 -23.36
C LYS A 25 4.40 7.20 -23.21
N ASP A 26 4.40 8.51 -23.42
CA ASP A 26 3.19 9.31 -23.41
C ASP A 26 2.27 8.95 -24.59
N VAL A 27 0.98 8.76 -24.29
CA VAL A 27 -0.07 8.53 -25.29
C VAL A 27 -1.01 9.74 -25.30
N PRO A 28 -1.22 10.42 -26.45
CA PRO A 28 -2.11 11.58 -26.53
C PRO A 28 -3.52 11.28 -26.00
N GLY A 29 -4.04 12.14 -25.11
CA GLY A 29 -5.36 11.97 -24.50
C GLY A 29 -5.41 10.98 -23.33
N MET A 30 -4.35 10.23 -23.05
CA MET A 30 -4.24 9.38 -21.86
C MET A 30 -3.66 10.17 -20.69
N GLN A 31 -4.41 10.26 -19.59
CA GLN A 31 -3.91 10.85 -18.33
C GLN A 31 -3.58 9.75 -17.33
N VAL A 32 -2.33 9.68 -16.92
CA VAL A 32 -1.88 8.80 -15.85
C VAL A 32 -1.75 9.62 -14.57
N HIS A 33 -2.63 9.37 -13.59
CA HIS A 33 -2.52 9.99 -12.27
C HIS A 33 -1.60 9.16 -11.37
N ALA A 34 -0.29 9.40 -11.48
CA ALA A 34 0.68 8.86 -10.54
C ALA A 34 0.89 9.87 -9.40
N VAL A 35 0.55 9.48 -8.17
CA VAL A 35 0.91 10.24 -6.97
C VAL A 35 2.26 9.74 -6.48
N ASP A 36 3.32 10.52 -6.70
CA ASP A 36 4.63 10.22 -6.12
C ASP A 36 4.70 10.68 -4.66
N ILE A 37 4.76 9.71 -3.75
CA ILE A 37 4.84 9.95 -2.30
C ILE A 37 6.31 10.08 -1.86
N GLY A 38 7.26 9.83 -2.75
CA GLY A 38 8.69 9.84 -2.48
C GLY A 38 9.15 8.69 -1.58
N ILE A 39 10.35 8.84 -1.03
CA ILE A 39 10.94 7.92 -0.05
C ILE A 39 10.40 8.28 1.34
N VAL A 40 10.02 7.28 2.12
CA VAL A 40 9.55 7.43 3.51
C VAL A 40 10.50 6.73 4.46
N ASP A 41 10.83 7.37 5.58
CA ASP A 41 11.61 6.73 6.66
C ASP A 41 10.68 6.05 7.65
N ALA A 42 10.38 4.77 7.37
CA ALA A 42 9.50 3.96 8.21
C ALA A 42 9.99 3.91 9.67
N LYS A 43 11.31 3.91 9.91
CA LYS A 43 11.88 3.81 11.25
C LYS A 43 11.66 5.09 12.04
N ALA A 44 11.89 6.25 11.43
CA ALA A 44 11.65 7.54 12.06
C ALA A 44 10.16 7.72 12.40
N ILE A 45 9.28 7.39 11.46
CA ILE A 45 7.82 7.49 11.64
C ILE A 45 7.35 6.60 12.79
N ARG A 46 7.79 5.33 12.83
CA ARG A 46 7.44 4.43 13.93
C ARG A 46 7.88 4.96 15.29
N LYS A 47 9.11 5.46 15.39
CA LYS A 47 9.62 6.04 16.63
C LYS A 47 8.81 7.26 17.07
N LYS A 48 8.32 8.05 16.12
CA LYS A 48 7.46 9.21 16.41
C LYS A 48 6.11 8.82 17.04
N LEU A 49 5.63 7.61 16.75
CA LEU A 49 4.40 7.04 17.31
C LEU A 49 4.64 6.17 18.56
N ASP A 50 5.88 6.06 19.03
CA ASP A 50 6.28 5.20 20.16
C ASP A 50 5.85 3.73 20.04
N LEU A 51 5.91 3.19 18.82
CA LEU A 51 5.55 1.79 18.54
C LEU A 51 6.78 0.89 18.40
N THR A 52 6.66 -0.37 18.84
CA THR A 52 7.62 -1.42 18.49
C THR A 52 7.50 -1.81 17.01
N GLN A 53 8.51 -2.50 16.46
CA GLN A 53 8.45 -2.98 15.07
C GLN A 53 7.24 -3.90 14.84
N ASP A 54 6.91 -4.74 15.82
CA ASP A 54 5.80 -5.69 15.74
C ASP A 54 4.44 -4.97 15.78
N GLN A 55 4.28 -4.00 16.68
CA GLN A 55 3.07 -3.17 16.75
C GLN A 55 2.84 -2.41 15.45
N MET A 56 3.89 -1.80 14.91
CA MET A 56 3.79 -1.07 13.64
C MET A 56 3.51 -2.01 12.45
N ALA A 57 4.11 -3.21 12.45
CA ALA A 57 3.81 -4.21 11.43
C ALA A 57 2.32 -4.61 11.46
N THR A 58 1.74 -4.81 12.65
CA THR A 58 0.30 -5.04 12.82
C THR A 58 -0.54 -3.88 12.31
N VAL A 59 -0.21 -2.64 12.69
CA VAL A 59 -0.93 -1.43 12.24
C VAL A 59 -0.93 -1.30 10.71
N LEU A 60 0.18 -1.65 10.05
CA LEU A 60 0.32 -1.56 8.59
C LEU A 60 -0.08 -2.85 7.86
N GLY A 61 -0.58 -3.87 8.56
CA GLY A 61 -1.01 -5.13 7.96
C GLY A 61 0.12 -5.90 7.26
N THR A 62 1.34 -5.86 7.80
CA THR A 62 2.51 -6.56 7.26
C THR A 62 3.17 -7.45 8.31
N SER A 63 4.09 -8.33 7.90
CA SER A 63 4.84 -9.15 8.85
C SER A 63 5.96 -8.33 9.51
N PRO A 64 6.35 -8.64 10.76
CA PRO A 64 7.52 -8.00 11.41
C PRO A 64 8.80 -8.09 10.57
N SER A 65 9.01 -9.23 9.91
CA SER A 65 10.16 -9.42 9.00
C SER A 65 10.06 -8.56 7.74
N GLY A 66 8.86 -8.34 7.21
CA GLY A 66 8.58 -7.41 6.12
C GLY A 66 8.86 -5.97 6.52
N TYR A 67 8.31 -5.55 7.66
CA TYR A 67 8.51 -4.21 8.20
C TYR A 67 9.99 -3.90 8.51
N LYS A 68 10.71 -4.86 9.11
CA LYS A 68 12.16 -4.74 9.35
C LYS A 68 12.96 -4.54 8.07
N LYS A 69 12.57 -5.19 6.96
CA LYS A 69 13.21 -4.97 5.65
C LYS A 69 12.95 -3.57 5.10
N TRP A 70 11.82 -2.95 5.43
CA TRP A 70 11.55 -1.55 5.09
C TRP A 70 12.46 -0.61 5.86
N GLU A 71 12.59 -0.77 7.18
CA GLU A 71 13.50 0.06 7.98
C GLU A 71 14.98 -0.09 7.59
N GLN A 72 15.36 -1.24 7.03
CA GLN A 72 16.72 -1.50 6.51
C GLN A 72 16.93 -1.01 5.07
N GLY A 73 15.88 -0.50 4.41
CA GLY A 73 15.94 -0.11 2.98
C GLY A 73 16.05 -1.28 2.01
N LYS A 74 15.96 -2.53 2.47
CA LYS A 74 16.07 -3.75 1.63
C LYS A 74 14.82 -4.00 0.78
N ARG A 75 13.68 -3.42 1.17
CA ARG A 75 12.42 -3.48 0.42
C ARG A 75 11.68 -2.16 0.60
N GLN A 76 11.03 -1.69 -0.45
CA GLN A 76 10.17 -0.51 -0.35
C GLN A 76 8.75 -0.92 0.10
N PRO A 77 8.06 -0.10 0.92
CA PRO A 77 6.64 -0.30 1.19
C PRO A 77 5.80 -0.18 -0.09
N SER A 78 4.63 -0.82 -0.11
CA SER A 78 3.68 -0.66 -1.21
C SER A 78 3.22 0.81 -1.35
N GLY A 79 2.61 1.17 -2.47
CA GLY A 79 2.05 2.52 -2.68
C GLY A 79 1.15 2.95 -1.52
N ALA A 80 0.16 2.11 -1.17
CA ALA A 80 -0.74 2.37 -0.05
C ALA A 80 -0.01 2.47 1.31
N ALA A 81 0.96 1.60 1.58
CA ALA A 81 1.73 1.67 2.82
C ALA A 81 2.57 2.96 2.91
N ARG A 82 3.15 3.44 1.80
CA ARG A 82 3.83 4.75 1.76
C ARG A 82 2.86 5.89 2.02
N THR A 83 1.64 5.84 1.49
CA THR A 83 0.59 6.83 1.79
C THR A 83 0.29 6.88 3.29
N LEU A 84 0.05 5.72 3.91
CA LEU A 84 -0.24 5.64 5.34
C LEU A 84 0.95 6.14 6.18
N LEU A 85 2.18 5.74 5.84
CA LEU A 85 3.39 6.23 6.49
C LEU A 85 3.51 7.76 6.38
N ARG A 86 3.20 8.34 5.22
CA ARG A 86 3.19 9.79 5.03
C ARG A 86 2.14 10.49 5.91
N ILE A 87 0.95 9.89 6.05
CA ILE A 87 -0.09 10.42 6.94
C ILE A 87 0.38 10.33 8.39
N MET A 88 0.95 9.20 8.81
CA MET A 88 1.53 9.00 10.15
C MET A 88 2.66 9.99 10.47
N GLU A 89 3.48 10.33 9.47
CA GLU A 89 4.54 11.33 9.58
C GLU A 89 3.96 12.72 9.89
N ARG A 90 2.92 13.12 9.13
CA ARG A 90 2.34 14.46 9.18
C ARG A 90 1.36 14.65 10.34
N GLU A 91 0.54 13.64 10.61
CA GLU A 91 -0.59 13.68 11.54
C GLU A 91 -0.48 12.59 12.63
N PRO A 92 0.63 12.51 13.38
CA PRO A 92 0.88 11.43 14.33
C PRO A 92 -0.17 11.39 15.44
N GLU A 93 -0.67 12.54 15.91
CA GLU A 93 -1.68 12.60 16.96
C GLU A 93 -3.02 12.04 16.49
N ALA A 94 -3.43 12.32 15.25
CA ALA A 94 -4.64 11.78 14.67
C ALA A 94 -4.56 10.25 14.56
N VAL A 95 -3.39 9.74 14.17
CA VAL A 95 -3.12 8.30 14.16
C VAL A 95 -3.18 7.71 15.56
N LEU A 96 -2.49 8.30 16.53
CA LEU A 96 -2.50 7.81 17.92
C LEU A 96 -3.93 7.80 18.49
N ARG A 97 -4.72 8.85 18.25
CA ARG A 97 -6.15 8.87 18.65
C ARG A 97 -6.95 7.76 17.97
N ALA A 98 -6.76 7.55 16.66
CA ALA A 98 -7.45 6.50 15.92
C ALA A 98 -7.06 5.09 16.41
N LEU A 99 -5.79 4.87 16.77
CA LEU A 99 -5.29 3.61 17.30
C LEU A 99 -5.69 3.35 18.76
N SER A 100 -6.01 4.40 19.52
CA SER A 100 -6.42 4.29 20.93
C SER A 100 -7.91 3.96 21.11
N GLY A 101 -8.68 3.87 20.03
CA GLY A 101 -10.12 3.64 20.05
C GLY A 101 -10.51 2.17 20.17
N GLU A 102 -11.25 1.85 21.24
CA GLU A 102 -11.99 0.60 21.49
C GLU A 102 -11.18 -0.69 21.54
N ASN A 103 -10.53 -0.89 22.69
CA ASN A 103 -10.12 -2.20 23.19
C ASN A 103 -11.37 -3.08 23.47
N ARG A 104 -12.00 -3.63 22.44
CA ARG A 104 -12.93 -4.77 22.60
C ARG A 104 -12.14 -6.06 22.42
N GLU A 105 -11.75 -6.63 23.55
CA GLU A 105 -11.57 -8.07 23.79
C GLU A 105 -11.25 -8.92 22.54
N ILE A 106 -10.00 -8.89 22.10
CA ILE A 106 -9.45 -9.99 21.30
C ILE A 106 -9.07 -11.14 22.25
N GLY A 107 -10.09 -11.91 22.62
CA GLY A 107 -9.97 -13.35 22.87
C GLY A 107 -9.34 -13.77 24.20
N GLU A 108 -10.00 -13.48 25.32
CA GLU A 108 -10.03 -14.48 26.39
C GLU A 108 -10.69 -15.74 25.84
N THR A 109 -9.87 -16.79 25.70
CA THR A 109 -10.29 -18.17 25.48
C THR A 109 -11.46 -18.49 26.42
N ARG A 110 -12.67 -18.61 25.86
CA ARG A 110 -13.73 -19.38 26.50
C ARG A 110 -13.23 -20.81 26.64
N ALA A 111 -12.67 -21.12 27.81
CA ALA A 111 -12.54 -22.49 28.25
C ALA A 111 -13.95 -23.10 28.22
N SER A 112 -14.14 -24.07 27.33
CA SER A 112 -15.33 -24.91 27.28
C SER A 112 -15.45 -25.62 28.63
N PRO A 113 -16.56 -25.49 29.38
CA PRO A 113 -16.76 -26.34 30.53
C PRO A 113 -17.06 -27.74 30.00
N ALA A 114 -16.22 -28.68 30.43
CA ALA A 114 -16.40 -30.10 30.22
C ALA A 114 -17.86 -30.50 30.47
N ALA A 115 -18.48 -31.15 29.50
CA ALA A 115 -19.68 -31.92 29.73
C ALA A 115 -19.27 -33.13 30.60
N SER A 116 -19.51 -32.99 31.90
CA SER A 116 -19.66 -34.12 32.83
C SER A 116 -21.11 -34.16 33.25
N HIS A 117 -21.88 -35.03 32.60
CA HIS A 117 -22.83 -35.99 33.15
C HIS A 117 -23.76 -36.52 32.06
#